data_AF-A0A934KGS0-F1
#
_entry.id   AF-A0A934KGS0-F1
#
_cell.length_a   1.000
_cell.length_b   1.000
_cell.length_c   1.000
_cell.angle_alpha   90.00
_cell.angle_beta   90.00
_cell.angle_gamma   90.00
#
_symmetry.space_group_name_H-M   'P 1'
#
loop_
_entity.id
_entity.type
_entity.pdbx_description
1 polymer ?
#
loop_
_entity_poly.entity_id
_entity_poly.type
_entity_poly.pdbx_seq_one_letter_code
_entity_poly.pdbx_strand_id
1 'polypeptide(L)'
;MRDRHAPDEARLYGIADEHLGHFTTAQAGASGYSRSMLAYHVAKGRFLRAGRHVYRFARYPYSPFEAVVNAWLECGPEAVVSHESALTLHDQVTNALGRRILQITRA
;
A
#
# COMPACT_ATOMS: atom_id res chain seq x y z
N MET A 1 -20.49 -18.80 15.47
CA MET A 1 -19.75 -19.42 14.36
C MET A 1 -19.16 -18.29 13.53
N ARG A 2 -17.83 -18.18 13.38
CA ARG A 2 -17.24 -17.23 12.42
C ARG A 2 -17.20 -17.92 11.08
N ASP A 3 -17.97 -17.41 10.11
CA ASP A 3 -17.79 -17.76 8.71
C ASP A 3 -16.34 -17.46 8.34
N ARG A 4 -15.54 -18.50 8.20
CA ARG A 4 -14.17 -18.39 7.68
C ARG A 4 -14.29 -18.30 6.17
N HIS A 5 -14.72 -17.14 5.67
CA HIS A 5 -14.55 -16.82 4.26
C HIS A 5 -13.04 -16.85 3.96
N ALA A 6 -12.68 -17.45 2.83
CA ALA A 6 -11.29 -17.48 2.40
C ALA A 6 -10.75 -16.03 2.25
N PRO A 7 -9.45 -15.79 2.47
CA PRO A 7 -8.86 -14.47 2.26
C PRO A 7 -9.14 -13.97 0.85
N ASP A 8 -9.54 -12.71 0.74
CA ASP A 8 -9.85 -12.06 -0.54
C ASP A 8 -8.58 -11.42 -1.11
N GLU A 9 -7.87 -12.20 -1.94
CA GLU A 9 -6.64 -11.74 -2.59
C GLU A 9 -6.90 -10.62 -3.59
N ALA A 10 -8.05 -10.61 -4.28
CA ALA A 10 -8.38 -9.59 -5.25
C ALA A 10 -8.57 -8.23 -4.57
N ARG A 11 -9.27 -8.21 -3.43
CA ARG A 11 -9.41 -7.01 -2.60
C ARG A 11 -8.06 -6.52 -2.07
N LEU A 12 -7.23 -7.43 -1.54
CA LEU A 12 -5.91 -7.05 -1.04
C LEU A 12 -5.01 -6.52 -2.15
N TYR A 13 -5.07 -7.11 -3.34
CA TYR A 13 -4.32 -6.67 -4.50
C TYR A 13 -4.78 -5.28 -4.98
N GLY A 14 -6.08 -4.99 -4.98
CA GLY A 14 -6.60 -3.66 -5.32
C GLY A 14 -6.08 -2.57 -4.37
N ILE A 15 -6.08 -2.84 -3.06
CA ILE A 15 -5.46 -1.94 -2.06
C ILE A 15 -3.97 -1.75 -2.34
N ALA A 16 -3.27 -2.85 -2.65
CA ALA A 16 -1.85 -2.78 -2.94
C ALA A 16 -1.55 -1.98 -4.21
N ASP A 17 -2.39 -2.06 -5.24
CA ASP A 17 -2.23 -1.32 -6.49
C ASP A 17 -2.26 0.21 -6.27
N GLU A 18 -3.13 0.69 -5.38
CA GLU A 18 -3.17 2.10 -4.95
C GLU A 18 -1.88 2.55 -4.23
N HIS A 19 -1.08 1.61 -3.75
CA HIS A 19 0.13 1.83 -2.98
C HIS A 19 1.35 1.14 -3.60
N LEU A 20 1.43 1.09 -4.93
CA LEU A 20 2.59 0.55 -5.65
C LEU A 20 3.00 -0.86 -5.18
N GLY A 21 2.01 -1.72 -4.96
CA GLY A 21 2.17 -3.09 -4.50
C GLY A 21 2.29 -3.26 -2.98
N HIS A 22 2.17 -2.19 -2.19
CA HIS A 22 2.35 -2.22 -0.74
C HIS A 22 1.03 -2.27 0.03
N PHE A 23 1.03 -2.95 1.16
CA PHE A 23 -0.12 -3.00 2.05
C PHE A 23 0.30 -3.20 3.50
N THR A 24 -0.57 -2.77 4.41
CA THR A 24 -0.37 -2.91 5.85
C THR A 24 -0.95 -4.21 6.39
N THR A 25 -0.50 -4.61 7.58
CA THR A 25 -1.08 -5.73 8.35
C THR A 25 -2.57 -5.53 8.58
N ALA A 26 -3.03 -4.29 8.77
CA ALA A 26 -4.43 -3.96 9.01
C ALA A 26 -5.28 -4.17 7.74
N GLN A 27 -4.81 -3.69 6.58
CA GLN A 27 -5.46 -3.90 5.28
C GLN A 27 -5.55 -5.39 4.91
N ALA A 28 -4.47 -6.14 5.19
CA ALA A 28 -4.48 -7.59 5.03
C ALA A 28 -5.51 -8.27 5.95
N GLY A 29 -5.58 -7.85 7.21
CA GLY A 29 -6.57 -8.33 8.16
C GLY A 29 -8.02 -8.05 7.73
N ALA A 30 -8.28 -6.84 7.21
CA ALA A 30 -9.56 -6.45 6.64
C ALA A 30 -9.93 -7.26 5.38
N SER A 31 -8.94 -7.86 4.72
CA SER A 31 -9.10 -8.76 3.57
C SER A 31 -9.08 -10.24 3.97
N GLY A 32 -9.12 -10.56 5.27
CA GLY A 32 -9.21 -11.93 5.78
C GLY A 32 -7.88 -12.64 6.06
N TYR A 33 -6.74 -11.96 5.91
CA TYR A 33 -5.43 -12.54 6.19
C TYR A 33 -5.09 -12.48 7.68
N SER A 34 -4.80 -13.64 8.25
CA SER A 34 -4.20 -13.73 9.59
C SER A 34 -2.69 -13.44 9.55
N ARG A 35 -2.09 -13.11 10.70
CA ARG A 35 -0.62 -12.96 10.83
C ARG A 35 0.14 -14.22 10.42
N SER A 36 -0.41 -15.41 10.71
CA SER A 36 0.19 -16.68 10.30
C SER A 36 0.16 -16.89 8.78
N MET A 37 -0.92 -16.46 8.11
CA MET A 37 -0.98 -16.46 6.64
C MET A 37 0.02 -15.46 6.05
N LEU A 38 0.15 -14.26 6.62
CA LEU A 38 1.17 -13.30 6.19
C LEU A 38 2.58 -13.90 6.31
N ALA A 39 2.89 -14.55 7.44
CA ALA A 39 4.17 -15.24 7.63
C ALA A 39 4.36 -16.38 6.61
N TYR A 40 3.33 -17.18 6.34
CA TYR A 40 3.35 -18.23 5.33
C TYR A 40 3.63 -17.67 3.93
N HIS A 41 2.94 -16.59 3.52
CA HIS A 41 3.14 -15.98 2.20
C HIS A 41 4.50 -15.30 2.07
N VAL A 42 5.06 -14.75 3.15
CA VAL A 42 6.46 -14.28 3.17
C VAL A 42 7.42 -15.45 3.01
N ALA A 43 7.24 -16.55 3.75
CA ALA A 43 8.08 -17.74 3.62
C ALA A 43 8.01 -18.37 2.22
N LYS A 44 6.87 -18.24 1.53
CA LYS A 44 6.68 -18.67 0.13
C LYS A 44 7.13 -17.63 -0.90
N GLY A 45 7.68 -16.49 -0.50
CA GLY A 45 8.13 -15.43 -1.39
C GLY A 45 7.02 -14.74 -2.17
N ARG A 46 5.75 -14.93 -1.78
CA ARG A 46 4.61 -14.24 -2.40
C ARG A 46 4.50 -12.80 -1.91
N PHE A 47 4.81 -12.59 -0.62
CA PHE A 47 4.91 -11.27 -0.01
C PHE A 47 6.36 -11.00 0.42
N LEU A 48 6.76 -9.75 0.37
CA LEU A 48 8.03 -9.26 0.91
C LEU A 48 7.74 -8.40 2.14
N ARG A 49 8.61 -8.44 3.15
CA ARG A 49 8.56 -7.49 4.27
C ARG A 49 9.21 -6.20 3.81
N ALA A 50 8.44 -5.11 3.83
CA ALA A 50 8.90 -3.80 3.38
C ALA A 50 9.07 -2.81 4.54
N GLY A 51 8.57 -3.16 5.74
CA GLY A 51 8.63 -2.29 6.90
C GLY A 51 7.98 -2.89 8.15
N ARG A 52 7.90 -2.11 9.23
CA ARG A 52 7.19 -2.51 10.45
C ARG A 52 5.68 -2.50 10.16
N HIS A 53 5.10 -3.69 10.08
CA HIS A 53 3.70 -3.94 9.71
C HIS A 53 3.35 -3.71 8.23
N VAL A 54 4.35 -3.47 7.36
CA VAL A 54 4.16 -3.22 5.92
C VAL A 54 4.74 -4.38 5.11
N TYR A 55 4.00 -4.77 4.07
CA TYR A 55 4.29 -5.86 3.15
C TYR A 55 4.15 -5.39 1.70
N ARG A 56 4.75 -6.13 0.78
CA ARG A 56 4.67 -5.88 -0.67
C ARG A 56 4.36 -7.17 -1.41
N PHE A 57 3.52 -7.12 -2.45
CA PHE A 57 3.40 -8.25 -3.39
C PHE A 57 4.70 -8.42 -4.17
N ALA A 58 5.32 -9.61 -4.13
CA ALA A 58 6.61 -9.84 -4.79
C ALA A 58 6.54 -9.66 -6.32
N ARG A 59 5.40 -10.01 -6.92
CA ARG A 59 5.16 -9.90 -8.37
C ARG A 59 4.71 -8.51 -8.83
N TYR A 60 4.46 -7.58 -7.92
CA TYR A 60 4.09 -6.23 -8.30
C TYR A 60 5.31 -5.53 -8.95
N PRO A 61 5.14 -4.81 -10.07
CA PRO A 61 6.24 -4.13 -10.76
C PRO A 61 7.02 -3.22 -9.81
N TYR A 62 8.35 -3.16 -9.97
CA TYR A 62 9.18 -2.25 -9.20
C TYR A 62 8.88 -0.79 -9.54
N SER A 63 8.88 0.08 -8.53
CA SER A 63 8.81 1.53 -8.69
C SER A 63 9.94 2.24 -7.92
N PRO A 64 10.53 3.31 -8.45
CA PRO A 64 11.49 4.11 -7.70
C PRO A 64 10.86 4.82 -6.48
N PHE A 65 9.53 4.92 -6.41
CA PHE A 65 8.80 5.60 -5.33
C PHE A 65 8.44 4.69 -4.15
N GLU A 66 8.85 3.42 -4.16
CA GLU A 66 8.49 2.45 -3.11
C GLU A 66 8.97 2.86 -1.71
N ALA A 67 10.14 3.50 -1.60
CA ALA A 67 10.65 3.99 -0.32
C ALA A 67 9.74 5.07 0.31
N VAL A 68 9.17 5.95 -0.52
CA VAL A 68 8.25 7.03 -0.09
C VAL A 68 6.93 6.44 0.38
N VAL A 69 6.39 5.48 -0.38
CA VAL A 69 5.15 4.79 -0.01
C VAL A 69 5.31 3.99 1.28
N ASN A 70 6.43 3.29 1.46
CA ASN A 70 6.70 2.57 2.70
C ASN A 70 6.75 3.51 3.90
N ALA A 71 7.47 4.63 3.81
CA ALA A 71 7.53 5.62 4.88
C ALA A 71 6.14 6.19 5.23
N TRP A 72 5.31 6.46 4.21
CA TRP A 72 3.94 6.93 4.43
C TRP A 72 3.07 5.89 5.15
N LEU A 73 3.12 4.63 4.72
CA LEU A 73 2.33 3.54 5.33
C LEU A 73 2.79 3.18 6.75
N GLU A 74 4.08 3.31 7.05
CA GLU A 74 4.62 3.07 8.39
C GLU A 74 4.17 4.13 9.41
N CYS A 75 4.04 5.37 8.97
CA CYS A 75 3.67 6.49 9.84
C CYS A 75 2.15 6.66 10.01
N GLY A 76 1.34 6.02 9.16
CA GLY A 76 -0.13 6.05 9.24
C GLY A 76 -0.77 7.31 8.61
N PRO A 77 -2.11 7.41 8.59
CA PRO A 77 -2.84 8.50 7.91
C PRO A 77 -2.61 9.90 8.51
N GLU A 78 -2.02 10.00 9.71
CA GLU A 78 -1.67 11.28 10.36
C GLU A 78 -0.20 11.69 10.16
N ALA A 79 0.54 10.97 9.32
CA ALA A 79 1.93 11.25 9.03
C ALA A 79 2.10 12.51 8.16
N VAL A 80 2.29 13.66 8.81
CA VAL A 80 2.77 14.87 8.14
C VAL A 80 4.26 14.68 7.84
N VAL A 81 4.60 14.47 6.58
CA VAL A 81 5.98 14.63 6.10
C VAL A 81 6.31 16.12 6.22
N SER A 82 7.15 16.46 7.19
CA SER A 82 7.57 17.85 7.43
C SER A 82 8.11 18.51 6.16
N HIS A 83 7.63 19.72 5.95
CA HIS A 83 7.56 20.50 4.72
C HIS A 83 8.91 20.96 4.12
N GLU A 84 10.06 20.50 4.62
CA GLU A 84 11.37 20.95 4.14
C GLU A 84 11.99 20.00 3.08
N SER A 85 11.60 18.72 3.07
CA SER A 85 12.01 17.77 2.02
C SER A 85 11.01 17.65 0.86
N ALA A 86 9.85 18.31 0.96
CA ALA A 86 8.79 18.28 -0.05
C ALA A 86 9.01 19.26 -1.21
N LEU A 87 9.80 20.32 -1.03
CA LEU A 87 9.90 21.40 -2.02
C LEU A 87 10.78 21.11 -3.24
N THR A 88 11.61 20.06 -3.21
CA THR A 88 12.41 19.65 -4.39
C THR A 88 11.68 18.64 -5.29
N LEU A 89 10.59 18.02 -4.79
CA LEU A 89 9.80 17.01 -5.54
C LEU A 89 8.41 17.50 -5.97
N HIS A 90 7.95 18.63 -5.43
CA HIS A 90 6.58 19.12 -5.67
C HIS A 90 6.31 19.54 -7.13
N ASP A 91 7.35 19.94 -7.88
CA ASP A 91 7.17 20.38 -9.27
C ASP A 91 7.05 19.20 -10.27
N GLN A 92 7.60 18.02 -9.92
CA GLN A 92 7.54 16.84 -10.79
C GLN A 92 6.39 15.88 -10.43
N VAL A 93 6.00 15.81 -9.15
CA VAL A 93 4.89 14.94 -8.71
C VAL A 93 3.52 15.52 -9.08
N THR A 94 3.37 16.85 -9.05
CA THR A 94 2.10 17.51 -9.40
C THR A 94 1.73 17.31 -10.89
N ASN A 95 2.72 17.27 -11.78
CA ASN A 95 2.47 17.04 -13.21
C ASN A 95 2.15 15.57 -13.57
N ALA A 96 2.57 14.60 -12.75
CA ALA A 96 2.26 13.18 -12.97
C ALA A 96 0.90 12.74 -12.41
N LEU A 97 0.42 13.37 -11.33
CA LEU A 97 -0.88 13.10 -10.72
C LEU A 97 -2.00 14.05 -11.21
N GLY A 98 -1.66 15.08 -12.00
CA GLY A 98 -2.57 16.13 -12.47
C GLY A 98 -3.60 15.75 -13.54
N ARG A 99 -3.75 14.46 -13.91
CA ARG A 99 -4.77 14.01 -14.87
C ARG A 99 -5.72 12.95 -14.32
N ARG A 100 -6.25 13.11 -13.10
CA ARG A 100 -7.49 12.38 -12.72
C ARG A 100 -8.28 12.89 -11.51
N ILE A 101 -8.08 14.14 -11.07
CA ILE A 101 -8.86 14.74 -9.96
C ILE A 101 -10.12 15.50 -10.45
N LEU A 102 -10.40 15.51 -11.76
CA LEU A 102 -11.58 16.19 -12.31
C LEU A 102 -12.64 15.20 -12.82
N GLN A 103 -13.27 14.41 -11.94
CA GLN A 103 -14.62 13.87 -12.23
C GLN A 103 -15.54 13.69 -11.01
N ILE A 104 -15.15 14.08 -9.80
CA ILE A 104 -16.05 13.98 -8.63
C ILE A 104 -16.47 15.37 -8.17
N THR A 105 -17.14 16.12 -9.05
CA THR A 105 -18.15 17.10 -8.63
C THR A 105 -19.13 17.31 -9.79
N ARG A 106 -20.42 17.02 -9.54
CA ARG A 106 -21.60 17.07 -10.44
C ARG A 106 -21.85 15.83 -11.32
N ALA A 107 -22.80 15.00 -10.90
CA ALA A 107 -24.20 15.14 -11.31
C ALA A 107 -25.12 14.55 -10.24
#